data_AF-A0A5E4IMS6-F1
#
_entry.id   AF-A0A5E4IMS6-F1
#
_cell.length_a   1.000
_cell.length_b   1.000
_cell.length_c   1.000
_cell.angle_alpha   90.00
_cell.angle_beta   90.00
_cell.angle_gamma   90.00
#
_symmetry.space_group_name_H-M   'P 1'
#
loop_
_entity.id
_entity.type
_entity.pdbx_description
1 polymer ?
#
loop_
_entity_poly.entity_id
_entity_poly.type
_entity_poly.pdbx_seq_one_letter_code
_entity_poly.pdbx_strand_id
1 'polypeptide(L)'
;MESVKIDIGYEENASRMELLVRCVYWIPIYLVLMIVGFIGAFCIFLQWFHILFAKKRSESFHKWSARYVKKMFEFVSYHYLLTDERPPISLEDR
;
A
#
# COMPACT_ATOMS: atom_id res chain seq x y z
N MET A 1 -12.23 -21.33 6.45
CA MET A 1 -11.86 -19.91 6.18
C MET A 1 -10.98 -19.94 4.95
N GLU A 2 -11.44 -19.36 3.84
CA GLU A 2 -10.63 -19.27 2.62
C GLU A 2 -9.50 -18.27 2.90
N SER A 3 -8.24 -18.75 2.93
CA SER A 3 -7.09 -17.90 3.14
C SER A 3 -6.92 -16.95 1.96
N VAL A 4 -6.65 -15.68 2.22
CA VAL A 4 -6.24 -14.74 1.16
C VAL A 4 -4.94 -15.27 0.57
N LYS A 5 -4.97 -15.69 -0.70
CA LYS A 5 -3.78 -16.19 -1.41
C LYS A 5 -2.87 -14.99 -1.70
N ILE A 6 -1.69 -14.98 -1.10
CA ILE A 6 -0.63 -14.00 -1.37
C ILE A 6 0.52 -14.80 -1.97
N ASP A 7 0.82 -14.55 -3.24
CA ASP A 7 1.96 -15.12 -3.95
C ASP A 7 3.11 -14.12 -3.91
N ILE A 8 4.25 -14.53 -3.34
CA ILE A 8 5.48 -13.73 -3.26
C ILE A 8 6.59 -14.51 -3.96
N GLY A 9 6.95 -14.07 -5.17
CA GLY A 9 8.03 -14.66 -5.94
C GLY A 9 9.40 -14.40 -5.29
N TYR A 10 10.31 -15.38 -5.37
CA TYR A 10 11.71 -15.18 -5.02
C TYR A 10 12.49 -14.75 -6.26
N GLU A 11 13.23 -13.65 -6.15
CA GLU A 11 14.10 -13.15 -7.20
C GLU A 11 15.56 -13.26 -6.73
N GLU A 12 16.39 -13.99 -7.48
CA GLU A 12 17.79 -14.26 -7.09
C GLU A 12 18.70 -13.04 -7.29
N ASN A 13 18.36 -12.16 -8.24
CA ASN A 13 19.15 -11.00 -8.58
C ASN A 13 18.71 -9.79 -7.73
N ALA A 14 19.60 -9.31 -6.87
CA ALA A 14 19.40 -8.08 -6.10
C ALA A 14 20.50 -7.05 -6.44
N SER A 15 20.09 -5.84 -6.81
CA SER A 15 21.02 -4.76 -7.16
C SER A 15 21.58 -4.07 -5.91
N ARG A 16 22.90 -4.12 -5.73
CA ARG A 16 23.60 -3.41 -4.64
C ARG A 16 23.42 -1.89 -4.70
N MET A 17 23.35 -1.34 -5.91
CA MET A 17 23.10 0.09 -6.11
C MET A 17 21.68 0.48 -5.67
N GLU A 18 20.69 -0.37 -5.95
CA GLU A 18 19.31 -0.07 -5.56
C GLU A 18 19.15 -0.03 -4.04
N LEU A 19 19.93 -0.84 -3.31
CA LEU A 19 19.99 -0.82 -1.84
C LEU A 19 20.37 0.58 -1.31
N LEU A 20 21.36 1.25 -1.92
CA LEU A 20 21.77 2.60 -1.51
C LEU A 20 20.70 3.66 -1.85
N VAL A 21 20.12 3.57 -3.05
CA VAL A 21 19.10 4.52 -3.47
C VAL A 21 17.84 4.38 -2.63
N ARG A 22 17.49 3.15 -2.26
CA ARG A 22 16.38 2.80 -1.38
C ARG A 22 16.47 3.49 -0.03
N CYS A 23 17.65 3.60 0.58
CA CYS A 23 17.87 4.30 1.85
C CYS A 23 17.50 5.80 1.81
N VAL A 24 17.51 6.44 0.65
CA VAL A 24 17.06 7.83 0.50
C VAL A 24 15.61 7.87 0.01
N TYR A 25 15.23 6.97 -0.89
CA TYR A 25 13.93 6.97 -1.57
C TYR A 25 12.77 6.52 -0.67
N TRP A 26 13.00 5.70 0.36
CA TRP A 26 11.93 5.28 1.27
C TRP A 26 11.37 6.44 2.10
N ILE A 27 12.17 7.46 2.42
CA ILE A 27 11.76 8.63 3.22
C ILE A 27 10.59 9.39 2.59
N PRO A 28 10.67 9.85 1.31
CA PRO A 28 9.55 10.55 0.69
C PRO A 28 8.32 9.65 0.52
N ILE A 29 8.50 8.37 0.18
CA ILE A 29 7.35 7.45 0.07
C ILE A 29 6.66 7.28 1.42
N TYR A 30 7.43 7.10 2.49
CA TYR A 30 6.91 6.92 3.83
C TYR A 30 6.11 8.15 4.28
N LEU A 31 6.60 9.36 3.98
CA LEU A 31 5.88 10.60 4.28
C LEU A 31 4.52 10.67 3.56
N VAL A 32 4.48 10.32 2.27
CA VAL A 32 3.24 10.27 1.50
C VAL A 32 2.30 9.21 2.06
N LEU A 33 2.81 8.00 2.34
CA LEU A 33 2.03 6.92 2.94
C LEU A 33 1.46 7.28 4.31
N MET A 34 2.18 8.07 5.10
CA MET A 34 1.69 8.54 6.39
C MET A 34 0.46 9.43 6.22
N ILE A 35 0.56 10.47 5.37
CA ILE A 35 -0.55 11.40 5.11
C ILE A 35 -1.76 10.67 4.55
N VAL A 36 -1.52 9.82 3.56
CA VAL A 36 -2.56 9.03 2.91
C VAL A 36 -3.15 8.03 3.89
N GLY A 37 -2.32 7.36 4.69
CA GLY A 37 -2.75 6.42 5.71
C GLY A 37 -3.67 7.04 6.77
N PHE A 38 -3.45 8.29 7.15
CA PHE A 38 -4.39 9.02 8.01
C PHE A 38 -5.77 9.20 7.36
N ILE A 39 -5.80 9.62 6.09
CA ILE A 39 -7.05 9.73 5.32
C ILE A 39 -7.71 8.35 5.20
N GLY A 40 -6.92 7.30 5.02
CA GLY A 40 -7.40 5.93 4.90
C GLY A 40 -7.99 5.36 6.15
N ALA A 41 -7.34 5.60 7.30
CA ALA A 41 -7.89 5.25 8.59
C ALA A 41 -9.26 5.90 8.79
N PHE A 42 -9.40 7.17 8.40
CA PHE A 42 -10.68 7.88 8.46
C PHE A 42 -11.72 7.28 7.50
N CYS A 43 -11.35 6.97 6.26
CA CYS A 43 -12.25 6.30 5.31
C CYS A 43 -12.71 4.91 5.80
N ILE A 44 -11.81 4.12 6.38
CA ILE A 44 -12.13 2.80 6.95
C ILE A 44 -13.05 2.96 8.16
N PHE A 45 -12.79 3.95 9.01
CA PHE A 45 -13.63 4.26 10.17
C PHE A 45 -15.05 4.67 9.75
N LEU A 46 -15.19 5.55 8.75
CA LEU A 46 -16.49 5.90 8.18
C LEU A 46 -17.16 4.71 7.48
N GLN A 47 -16.39 3.89 6.77
CA GLN A 47 -16.89 2.69 6.11
C GLN A 47 -17.45 1.68 7.12
N TRP A 48 -16.81 1.55 8.28
CA TRP A 48 -17.28 0.71 9.37
C TRP A 48 -18.66 1.17 9.87
N PHE A 49 -18.82 2.47 10.16
CA PHE A 49 -20.14 3.02 10.50
C PHE A 49 -21.17 2.82 9.39
N HIS A 50 -20.78 3.07 8.14
CA HIS A 50 -21.66 2.86 6.99
C HIS A 50 -22.15 1.40 6.91
N ILE A 51 -21.31 0.42 7.22
CA ILE A 51 -21.71 -0.99 7.23
C ILE A 51 -22.69 -1.27 8.36
N LEU A 52 -22.48 -0.72 9.57
CA LEU A 52 -23.39 -0.93 10.70
C LEU A 52 -24.81 -0.45 10.40
N PHE A 53 -24.94 0.72 9.77
CA PHE A 53 -26.25 1.32 9.50
C PHE A 53 -26.86 0.86 8.18
N ALA A 54 -26.09 0.85 7.09
CA ALA A 54 -26.60 0.54 5.75
C ALA A 54 -26.52 -0.95 5.38
N LYS A 55 -25.84 -1.78 6.18
CA LYS A 55 -25.54 -3.20 5.89
C LYS A 55 -24.89 -3.43 4.52
N LYS A 56 -24.30 -2.38 3.95
CA LYS A 56 -23.66 -2.38 2.63
C LYS A 56 -22.33 -1.65 2.71
N ARG A 57 -21.36 -2.11 1.93
CA ARG A 57 -20.09 -1.42 1.76
C ARG A 57 -20.27 -0.26 0.77
N SER A 58 -19.63 0.87 1.03
CA SER A 58 -19.65 2.01 0.12
C SER A 58 -18.56 1.80 -0.93
N GLU A 59 -18.91 1.96 -2.19
CA GLU A 59 -17.97 1.81 -3.30
C GLU A 59 -16.83 2.84 -3.21
N SER A 60 -17.13 4.08 -2.84
CA SER A 60 -16.14 5.17 -2.77
C SER A 60 -15.07 4.91 -1.70
N PHE A 61 -15.48 4.55 -0.47
CA PHE A 61 -14.52 4.24 0.59
C PHE A 61 -13.78 2.94 0.33
N HIS A 62 -14.44 1.97 -0.31
CA HIS A 62 -13.77 0.75 -0.72
C HIS A 62 -12.67 1.02 -1.76
N LYS A 63 -12.97 1.80 -2.81
CA LYS A 63 -11.99 2.15 -3.84
C LYS A 63 -10.81 2.93 -3.26
N TRP A 64 -11.09 3.87 -2.36
CA TRP A 64 -10.05 4.61 -1.66
C TRP A 64 -9.15 3.67 -0.82
N SER A 65 -9.76 2.83 0.02
CA SER A 65 -9.01 1.91 0.89
C SER A 65 -8.22 0.87 0.10
N ALA A 66 -8.74 0.37 -1.01
CA ALA A 66 -8.03 -0.53 -1.92
C ALA A 66 -6.77 0.12 -2.51
N ARG A 67 -6.86 1.37 -2.99
CA ARG A 67 -5.69 2.12 -3.50
C ARG A 67 -4.62 2.30 -2.43
N TYR A 68 -5.02 2.67 -1.21
CA TYR A 68 -4.10 2.82 -0.10
C TYR A 68 -3.42 1.50 0.27
N VAL A 69 -4.18 0.42 0.42
CA VAL A 69 -3.63 -0.90 0.75
C VAL A 69 -2.66 -1.37 -0.32
N LYS A 70 -2.98 -1.20 -1.61
CA LYS A 70 -2.06 -1.50 -2.72
C LYS A 70 -0.74 -0.73 -2.58
N LYS A 71 -0.81 0.59 -2.38
CA LYS A 71 0.37 1.45 -2.19
C LYS A 71 1.20 1.07 -0.96
N MET A 72 0.54 0.71 0.13
CA MET A 72 1.20 0.23 1.33
C MET A 72 1.98 -1.06 1.02
N PHE A 73 1.39 -2.01 0.29
CA PHE A 73 2.08 -3.23 -0.12
C PHE A 73 3.24 -2.97 -1.07
N GLU A 74 3.09 -2.10 -2.07
CA GLU A 74 4.21 -1.70 -2.95
C GLU A 74 5.40 -1.16 -2.14
N PHE A 75 5.13 -0.30 -1.15
CA PHE A 75 6.17 0.21 -0.27
C PHE A 75 6.76 -0.86 0.66
N VAL A 76 5.93 -1.72 1.25
CA VAL A 76 6.41 -2.80 2.12
C VAL A 76 7.30 -3.75 1.33
N SER A 77 6.88 -4.17 0.13
CA SER A 77 7.69 -5.03 -0.73
C SER A 77 9.02 -4.40 -1.08
N TYR A 78 9.02 -3.10 -1.41
CA TYR A 78 10.26 -2.36 -1.63
C TYR A 78 11.09 -2.23 -0.34
N HIS A 79 10.51 -1.82 0.77
CA HIS A 79 11.23 -1.60 2.04
C HIS A 79 11.85 -2.89 2.61
N TYR A 80 11.14 -4.02 2.48
CA TYR A 80 11.57 -5.33 2.98
C TYR A 80 12.44 -6.12 1.98
N LEU A 81 12.94 -5.49 0.91
CA LEU A 81 13.84 -6.12 -0.07
C LEU A 81 13.21 -7.32 -0.79
N LEU A 82 11.88 -7.33 -0.93
CA LEU A 82 11.16 -8.37 -1.67
C LEU A 82 11.15 -8.10 -3.18
N THR A 83 11.39 -6.85 -3.59
CA THR A 83 11.49 -6.44 -4.99
C THR A 83 12.47 -5.27 -5.13
N ASP A 84 13.10 -5.17 -6.30
CA ASP A 84 13.88 -4.01 -6.72
C ASP A 84 13.05 -3.00 -7.53
N GLU A 85 11.78 -3.30 -7.81
CA GLU A 85 10.89 -2.39 -8.51
C GLU A 85 10.51 -1.19 -7.64
N ARG A 86 10.75 0.01 -8.16
CA ARG A 86 10.54 1.26 -7.44
C ARG A 86 9.06 1.66 -7.45
N PRO A 87 8.43 1.86 -6.28
CA PRO A 87 7.05 2.32 -6.25
C PRO A 87 6.94 3.80 -6.65
N PRO A 88 5.91 4.18 -7.43
CA PRO A 88 5.64 5.58 -7.73
C PRO A 88 5.19 6.32 -6.46
N ILE A 89 5.68 7.55 -6.29
CA ILE A 89 5.32 8.45 -5.17
C ILE A 89 3.84 8.84 -5.26
N SER A 90 3.27 8.92 -6.46
CA SER A 90 1.86 9.23 -6.68
C SER A 90 0.95 8.06 -6.29
N LEU A 91 -0.24 8.39 -5.77
CA LEU A 91 -1.33 7.43 -5.57
C LEU A 91 -2.03 7.01 -6.85
N GLU A 92 -1.71 7.65 -7.97
CA GLU A 92 -2.25 7.31 -9.29
C GLU A 92 -1.64 6.00 -9.74
N ASP A 93 -2.50 5.07 -10.13
CA ASP A 93 -2.12 3.81 -10.76
C ASP A 93 -1.70 4.09 -12.20
N ARG A 94 -0.67 3.40 -12.70
CA ARG A 94 -0.46 3.27 -14.15
C ARG A 94 -1.43 2.25 -14.72
#